data_AF-A0A9X0BIE0-F1
#
_entry.id   AF-A0A9X0BIE0-F1
#
_cell.length_a   1.000
_cell.length_b   1.000
_cell.length_c   1.000
_cell.angle_alpha   90.00
_cell.angle_beta   90.00
_cell.angle_gamma   90.00
#
_symmetry.space_group_name_H-M   'P 1'
#
loop_
_entity.id
_entity.type
_entity.pdbx_description
1 polymer ?
#
loop_
_entity_poly.entity_id
_entity_poly.type
_entity_poly.pdbx_seq_one_letter_code
_entity_poly.pdbx_strand_id
1 'polypeptide(L)'
;MPISIKTVRAFTDGIPWAKIFKKAENTTKGQRLYPSQSHDQKKNFRLDKGATLSENQQEIILQANKGAENAEVKKEAQKDSHRILAKCVIDPNDVDAEKAKKDLEASFKANN
;
A
#
# COMPACT_ATOMS: atom_id res chain seq x y z
N MET A 1 15.37 10.25 9.36
CA MET A 1 14.06 10.61 9.92
C MET A 1 13.05 9.57 9.44
N PRO A 2 12.05 9.20 10.26
CA PRO A 2 11.02 8.25 9.85
C PRO A 2 10.15 8.84 8.73
N ILE A 3 9.57 7.97 7.90
CA ILE A 3 8.68 8.36 6.81
C ILE A 3 7.52 9.18 7.36
N SER A 4 7.27 10.37 6.81
CA SER A 4 6.17 11.21 7.27
C SER A 4 4.81 10.62 6.86
N ILE A 5 3.85 10.67 7.78
CA ILE A 5 2.45 10.31 7.48
C ILE A 5 1.83 11.19 6.38
N LYS A 6 2.30 12.43 6.20
CA LYS A 6 1.85 13.30 5.10
C LYS A 6 2.16 12.68 3.73
N THR A 7 3.32 12.05 3.59
CA THR A 7 3.72 11.38 2.35
C THR A 7 2.86 10.14 2.09
N VAL A 8 2.51 9.39 3.15
CA VAL A 8 1.60 8.24 3.07
C VAL A 8 0.20 8.68 2.63
N ARG A 9 -0.33 9.76 3.24
CA ARG A 9 -1.63 10.35 2.86
C ARG A 9 -1.69 10.80 1.41
N ALA A 10 -0.68 11.55 0.97
CA ALA A 10 -0.59 11.99 -0.42
C ALA A 10 -0.56 10.81 -1.41
N PHE A 11 0.07 9.70 -1.01
CA PHE A 11 0.04 8.47 -1.81
C PHE A 11 -1.33 7.82 -1.80
N THR A 12 -1.94 7.58 -0.63
CA THR A 12 -3.26 6.91 -0.48
C THR A 12 -4.40 7.70 -1.13
N ASP A 13 -4.30 9.02 -1.17
CA ASP A 13 -5.25 9.89 -1.86
C ASP A 13 -5.16 9.78 -3.39
N GLY A 14 -3.97 9.54 -3.93
CA GLY A 14 -3.73 9.35 -5.35
C GLY A 14 -3.98 7.92 -5.85
N ILE A 15 -4.56 7.03 -5.04
CA ILE A 15 -4.82 5.64 -5.41
C ILE A 15 -6.20 5.53 -6.05
N PRO A 16 -6.32 4.91 -7.24
CA PRO A 16 -7.61 4.58 -7.82
C PRO A 16 -8.20 3.34 -7.10
N TRP A 17 -8.71 3.53 -5.88
CA TRP A 17 -9.14 2.46 -4.97
C TRP A 17 -10.09 1.45 -5.61
N ALA A 18 -11.10 1.89 -6.38
CA ALA A 18 -12.00 0.99 -7.09
C ALA A 18 -11.26 0.03 -8.05
N LYS A 19 -10.19 0.48 -8.71
CA LYS A 19 -9.36 -0.39 -9.55
C LYS A 19 -8.52 -1.34 -8.71
N ILE A 20 -8.07 -0.91 -7.52
CA ILE A 20 -7.26 -1.72 -6.62
C ILE A 20 -8.06 -2.86 -6.02
N PHE A 21 -9.29 -2.58 -5.58
CA PHE A 21 -10.20 -3.59 -5.04
C PHE A 21 -10.47 -4.69 -6.07
N LYS A 22 -10.88 -4.31 -7.28
CA LYS A 22 -11.09 -5.25 -8.39
C LYS A 22 -9.82 -6.02 -8.79
N LYS A 23 -8.66 -5.35 -8.73
CA LYS A 23 -7.38 -6.01 -9.02
C LYS A 23 -7.02 -7.01 -7.92
N ALA A 24 -7.27 -6.67 -6.65
CA ALA A 24 -6.95 -7.53 -5.51
C ALA A 24 -7.70 -8.87 -5.55
N GLU A 25 -8.91 -8.88 -6.09
CA GLU A 25 -9.71 -10.09 -6.34
C GLU A 25 -8.96 -11.13 -7.19
N ASN A 26 -8.31 -10.67 -8.26
CA ASN A 26 -7.66 -11.51 -9.27
C ASN A 26 -6.13 -11.63 -9.10
N THR A 27 -5.58 -11.05 -8.03
CA THR A 27 -4.13 -10.96 -7.82
C THR A 27 -3.68 -11.94 -6.74
N THR A 28 -2.57 -12.65 -6.99
CA THR A 28 -2.00 -13.59 -6.01
C THR A 28 -1.30 -12.84 -4.87
N LYS A 29 -1.26 -13.43 -3.67
CA LYS A 29 -0.49 -12.92 -2.54
C LYS A 29 0.96 -12.58 -2.93
N GLY A 30 1.42 -11.41 -2.50
CA GLY A 30 2.75 -10.87 -2.78
C GLY A 30 2.88 -10.12 -4.10
N GLN A 31 1.87 -10.16 -4.97
CA GLN A 31 1.91 -9.40 -6.22
C GLN A 31 1.50 -7.94 -6.04
N ARG A 32 2.04 -7.07 -6.89
CA ARG A 32 1.81 -5.63 -6.83
C ARG A 32 0.45 -5.23 -7.37
N LEU A 33 -0.32 -4.57 -6.51
CA LEU A 33 -1.60 -3.95 -6.86
C LEU A 33 -1.38 -2.56 -7.48
N TYR A 34 -0.54 -1.74 -6.84
CA TYR A 34 -0.29 -0.35 -7.26
C TYR A 34 1.07 0.15 -6.80
N PRO A 35 1.66 1.15 -7.47
CA PRO A 35 1.44 1.51 -8.88
C PRO A 35 2.01 0.44 -9.83
N SER A 36 1.74 0.55 -11.13
CA SER A 36 2.43 -0.29 -12.12
C SER A 36 3.94 -0.07 -12.05
N GLN A 37 4.69 -1.16 -12.22
CA GLN A 37 6.14 -1.21 -12.07
C GLN A 37 6.88 -0.24 -13.00
N SER A 38 6.30 0.11 -14.16
CA SER A 38 6.88 1.08 -15.10
C SER A 38 6.76 2.55 -14.67
N HIS A 39 5.96 2.86 -13.64
CA HIS A 39 5.67 4.23 -13.20
C HIS A 39 5.82 4.44 -11.68
N ASP A 40 6.54 3.55 -10.99
CA ASP A 40 6.49 3.45 -9.53
C ASP A 40 7.44 4.41 -8.78
N GLN A 41 8.44 4.98 -9.46
CA GLN A 41 9.48 5.81 -8.84
C GLN A 41 8.92 7.11 -8.23
N LYS A 42 8.02 7.78 -8.95
CA LYS A 42 7.39 9.06 -8.51
C LYS A 42 6.39 8.91 -7.38
N LYS A 43 5.88 7.69 -7.15
CA LYS A 43 4.81 7.44 -6.18
C LYS A 43 5.33 7.11 -4.78
N ASN A 44 6.63 6.89 -4.63
CA ASN A 44 7.34 6.59 -3.38
C ASN A 44 6.98 5.25 -2.70
N PHE A 45 5.72 4.82 -2.75
CA PHE A 45 5.24 3.60 -2.11
C PHE A 45 4.64 2.62 -3.12
N ARG A 46 4.45 1.40 -2.66
CA ARG A 46 3.71 0.35 -3.36
C ARG A 46 2.66 -0.28 -2.46
N LEU A 47 1.54 -0.66 -3.06
CA LEU A 47 0.55 -1.57 -2.50
C LEU A 47 0.74 -2.94 -3.13
N ASP A 48 1.01 -3.92 -2.29
CA ASP A 48 1.09 -5.31 -2.68
C ASP A 48 -0.05 -6.09 -2.01
N LYS A 49 -0.48 -7.17 -2.65
CA LYS A 49 -1.53 -8.05 -2.16
C LYS A 49 -1.02 -8.83 -0.95
N GLY A 50 -1.72 -8.72 0.17
CA GLY A 50 -1.44 -9.46 1.40
C GLY A 50 -2.13 -10.82 1.45
N ALA A 51 -2.37 -11.32 2.67
CA ALA A 51 -3.11 -12.55 2.86
C ALA A 51 -4.59 -12.42 2.45
N THR A 52 -5.16 -13.51 1.96
CA THR A 52 -6.62 -13.67 1.87
C THR A 52 -7.09 -14.18 3.23
N LEU A 53 -7.90 -13.38 3.93
CA LEU A 53 -8.40 -13.71 5.27
C LEU A 53 -9.69 -14.53 5.21
N SER A 54 -10.54 -14.23 4.23
CA SER A 54 -11.77 -14.97 3.93
C SER A 54 -12.12 -14.82 2.45
N GLU A 55 -13.20 -15.45 1.99
CA GLU A 55 -13.68 -15.34 0.60
C GLU A 55 -13.85 -13.88 0.15
N ASN A 56 -14.30 -13.01 1.08
CA ASN A 56 -14.54 -11.60 0.80
C ASN A 56 -13.51 -10.66 1.44
N GLN A 57 -12.61 -11.13 2.31
CA GLN A 57 -11.66 -10.26 2.98
C GLN A 57 -10.22 -10.46 2.51
N GLN A 58 -9.64 -9.35 2.11
CA GLN A 58 -8.38 -9.31 1.42
C GLN A 58 -7.45 -8.29 2.08
N GLU A 59 -6.28 -8.74 2.50
CA GLU A 59 -5.28 -7.84 3.06
C GLU A 59 -4.53 -7.12 1.93
N ILE A 60 -4.28 -5.83 2.12
CA ILE A 60 -3.41 -5.00 1.30
C ILE A 60 -2.27 -4.51 2.18
N ILE A 61 -1.06 -4.57 1.63
CA ILE A 61 0.18 -4.23 2.33
C ILE A 61 0.79 -3.00 1.66
N LEU A 62 1.06 -1.97 2.45
CA LEU A 62 1.84 -0.80 2.04
C LEU A 62 3.32 -1.04 2.33
N GLN A 63 4.15 -0.93 1.30
CA GLN A 63 5.60 -1.04 1.41
C GLN A 63 6.29 0.16 0.78
N ALA A 64 7.49 0.47 1.26
CA ALA A 64 8.35 1.48 0.67
C ALA A 64 8.89 1.01 -0.70
N ASN A 65 8.95 1.90 -1.70
CA ASN A 65 9.55 1.58 -2.98
C ASN A 65 11.07 1.84 -2.96
N LYS A 66 11.89 0.83 -3.26
CA LYS A 66 13.35 0.98 -3.43
C LYS A 66 13.74 1.93 -4.57
N GLY A 67 12.84 2.13 -5.53
CA GLY A 67 12.98 3.08 -6.63
C GLY A 67 12.41 4.47 -6.35
N ALA A 68 11.96 4.76 -5.12
CA ALA A 68 11.34 6.04 -4.79
C ALA A 68 12.26 7.24 -5.11
N GLU A 69 11.69 8.30 -5.70
CA GLU A 69 12.38 9.58 -5.85
C GLU A 69 12.60 10.27 -4.50
N ASN A 70 11.68 10.06 -3.54
CA ASN A 70 11.88 10.54 -2.19
C ASN A 70 13.04 9.78 -1.51
N ALA A 71 14.11 10.52 -1.20
CA ALA A 71 15.34 9.97 -0.62
C ALA A 71 15.12 9.25 0.72
N GLU A 72 14.16 9.69 1.53
CA GLU A 72 13.86 9.07 2.83
C GLU A 72 13.18 7.71 2.64
N VAL A 73 12.16 7.66 1.77
CA VAL A 73 11.45 6.42 1.46
C VAL A 73 12.38 5.43 0.78
N LYS A 74 13.26 5.91 -0.12
CA LYS A 74 14.30 5.10 -0.74
C LYS A 74 15.27 4.52 0.29
N LYS A 75 15.74 5.33 1.24
CA LYS A 75 16.69 4.90 2.28
C LYS A 75 16.07 3.84 3.19
N GLU A 76 14.81 4.01 3.58
CA GLU A 76 14.10 3.01 4.39
C GLU A 76 13.85 1.72 3.60
N ALA A 77 13.44 1.82 2.33
CA ALA A 77 13.30 0.66 1.44
C ALA A 77 14.62 -0.07 1.16
N GLN A 78 15.76 0.62 1.18
CA GLN A 78 17.07 0.01 0.99
C GLN A 78 17.55 -0.75 2.23
N LYS A 79 17.16 -0.30 3.43
CA LYS A 79 17.46 -1.02 4.68
C LYS A 79 16.63 -2.30 4.78
N ASP A 80 15.34 -2.19 4.49
CA ASP A 80 14.43 -3.34 4.47
C ASP A 80 13.39 -3.16 3.36
N SER A 81 13.67 -3.81 2.23
CA SER A 81 12.84 -3.71 1.02
C SER A 81 11.53 -4.50 1.07
N HIS A 82 11.37 -5.30 2.13
CA HIS A 82 10.16 -6.08 2.41
C HIS A 82 9.41 -5.56 3.64
N ARG A 83 9.90 -4.48 4.28
CA ARG A 83 9.25 -3.86 5.42
C ARG A 83 7.81 -3.51 5.09
N ILE A 84 6.90 -4.03 5.90
CA ILE A 84 5.50 -3.67 5.89
C ILE A 84 5.37 -2.37 6.68
N LEU A 85 5.03 -1.28 6.01
CA LEU A 85 4.81 0.01 6.65
C LEU A 85 3.42 0.09 7.27
N ALA A 86 2.43 -0.45 6.57
CA ALA A 86 1.05 -0.49 7.00
C ALA A 86 0.32 -1.64 6.29
N LYS A 87 -0.81 -2.05 6.86
CA LYS A 87 -1.72 -3.03 6.27
C LYS A 87 -3.16 -2.62 6.50
N CYS A 88 -4.04 -2.95 5.56
CA CYS A 88 -5.48 -2.82 5.74
C CYS A 88 -6.20 -4.04 5.19
N VAL A 89 -7.43 -4.24 5.65
CA VAL A 89 -8.32 -5.27 5.15
C VAL A 89 -9.40 -4.60 4.31
N ILE A 90 -9.51 -5.05 3.07
CA ILE A 90 -10.52 -4.60 2.13
C ILE A 90 -11.47 -5.74 1.77
N ASP A 91 -12.66 -5.37 1.33
CA ASP A 91 -13.61 -6.29 0.71
C ASP A 91 -13.74 -5.94 -0.78
N PRO A 92 -13.29 -6.80 -1.72
CA PRO A 92 -13.41 -6.52 -3.15
C PRO A 92 -14.85 -6.32 -3.63
N ASN A 93 -15.82 -6.91 -2.93
CA ASN A 93 -17.25 -6.82 -3.26
C ASN A 93 -17.91 -5.58 -2.64
N ASP A 94 -17.31 -4.97 -1.62
CA ASP A 94 -17.76 -3.74 -0.96
C ASP A 94 -16.66 -2.67 -0.97
N VAL A 95 -16.63 -1.88 -2.04
CA VAL A 95 -15.57 -0.89 -2.29
C VAL A 95 -15.70 0.31 -1.36
N ASP A 96 -15.11 0.20 -0.16
CA ASP A 96 -14.97 1.32 0.77
C ASP A 96 -13.55 1.90 0.76
N ALA A 97 -13.34 2.86 -0.15
CA ALA A 97 -12.08 3.56 -0.30
C ALA A 97 -11.73 4.41 0.94
N GLU A 98 -12.71 5.01 1.61
CA GLU A 98 -12.44 5.84 2.80
C GLU A 98 -11.96 4.99 3.97
N LYS A 99 -12.63 3.86 4.21
CA LYS A 99 -12.22 2.90 5.23
C LYS A 99 -10.82 2.37 4.94
N ALA A 100 -10.54 1.95 3.70
CA ALA A 100 -9.21 1.45 3.34
C ALA A 100 -8.09 2.48 3.59
N LYS A 101 -8.35 3.77 3.30
CA LYS A 101 -7.42 4.87 3.62
C LYS A 101 -7.23 5.04 5.13
N LYS A 102 -8.32 5.14 5.89
CA LYS A 102 -8.29 5.32 7.36
C LYS A 102 -7.57 4.15 8.04
N ASP A 103 -7.84 2.93 7.61
CA ASP A 103 -7.22 1.70 8.14
C ASP A 103 -5.70 1.68 7.85
N LEU A 104 -5.28 2.04 6.63
CA LEU A 104 -3.85 2.15 6.30
C LEU A 104 -3.16 3.23 7.12
N GLU A 105 -3.77 4.41 7.28
CA GLU A 105 -3.21 5.48 8.08
C GLU A 105 -3.07 5.10 9.55
N ALA A 106 -4.09 4.47 10.12
CA ALA A 106 -4.07 3.98 11.50
C ALA A 106 -2.98 2.91 11.68
N SER A 107 -2.91 1.96 10.74
CA SER A 107 -1.87 0.92 10.75
C SER A 107 -0.46 1.52 10.61
N PHE A 108 -0.29 2.54 9.77
CA PHE A 108 1.00 3.22 9.62
C PHE A 108 1.46 3.87 10.94
N LYS A 109 0.55 4.60 11.61
CA LYS A 109 0.82 5.25 12.91
C LYS A 109 1.13 4.26 14.03
N ALA A 110 0.54 3.07 13.99
CA ALA A 110 0.78 2.05 15.01
C ALA A 110 2.15 1.36 14.84
N ASN A 111 2.70 1.33 13.62
CA ASN A 111 3.90 0.56 13.26
C ASN A 111 5.17 1.43 13.10
N ASN A 112 5.07 2.76 13.10
CA ASN A 112 6.18 3.70 12.84
C ASN A 112 6.07 4.95 13.71
#